data_AF-A0A094FR66-F1
#
_entry.id   AF-A0A094FR66-F1
#
_cell.length_a   1.000
_cell.length_b   1.000
_cell.length_c   1.000
_cell.angle_alpha   90.00
_cell.angle_beta   90.00
_cell.angle_gamma   90.00
#
_symmetry.space_group_name_H-M   'P 1'
#
loop_
_entity.id
_entity.type
_entity.pdbx_description
1 polymer ?
#
loop_
_entity_poly.entity_id
_entity_poly.type
_entity_poly.pdbx_seq_one_letter_code
_entity_poly.pdbx_strand_id
1 'polypeptide(L)'
;PGTTPSSHRLHKRRVNRFSDEEYRDIPLSAPLSSQDAFFTIPATVISLETLTYVGLSSKKSKEVWKEWTTTSPLQAADPDDESNLTATFLSFILERTVNNTADAVTEDDLKWRNCLDECGINKDTQDAIMDPNPKLTYIRLSDSCLHWARDTIEMRYAGLGEIQRTSRMREVGLQQAASSYPSGSRGGGQ
;
A
#
# COMPACT_ATOMS: atom_id res chain seq x y z
N PRO A 1 -12.28 -11.40 0.64
CA PRO A 1 -12.94 -10.08 0.80
C PRO A 1 -12.30 -9.28 1.94
N GLY A 2 -11.99 -8.00 1.71
CA GLY A 2 -11.57 -7.08 2.77
C GLY A 2 -12.74 -6.63 3.64
N THR A 3 -12.46 -5.77 4.62
CA THR A 3 -13.49 -5.17 5.49
C THR A 3 -14.32 -4.10 4.77
N THR A 4 -13.86 -3.64 3.60
CA THR A 4 -14.59 -2.73 2.70
C THR A 4 -14.67 -3.33 1.29
N PRO A 5 -15.66 -2.93 0.46
CA PRO A 5 -15.76 -3.37 -0.93
C PRO A 5 -14.50 -3.06 -1.77
N SER A 6 -13.77 -2.03 -1.35
CA SER A 6 -12.56 -1.46 -1.93
C SER A 6 -11.26 -2.03 -1.36
N SER A 7 -11.31 -3.09 -0.54
CA SER A 7 -10.12 -3.72 0.03
C SER A 7 -10.09 -5.24 -0.12
N HIS A 8 -8.90 -5.79 -0.11
CA HIS A 8 -8.62 -7.22 -0.18
C HIS A 8 -7.80 -7.65 1.02
N ARG A 9 -8.08 -8.86 1.52
CA ARG A 9 -7.24 -9.51 2.52
C ARG A 9 -6.35 -10.53 1.85
N LEU A 10 -5.05 -10.40 2.07
CA LEU A 10 -4.02 -11.29 1.56
C LEU A 10 -3.30 -11.94 2.74
N HIS A 11 -3.08 -13.25 2.65
CA HIS A 11 -2.29 -13.95 3.66
C HIS A 11 -0.87 -13.39 3.68
N LYS A 12 -0.30 -13.07 4.85
CA LYS A 12 1.00 -12.37 4.96
C LYS A 12 2.08 -13.04 4.13
N ARG A 13 2.21 -14.37 4.24
CA ARG A 13 3.13 -15.22 3.44
C ARG A 13 3.00 -15.16 1.91
N ARG A 14 1.95 -14.54 1.38
CA ARG A 14 1.63 -14.51 -0.07
C ARG A 14 1.61 -13.10 -0.66
N VAL A 15 2.04 -12.09 0.11
CA VAL A 15 2.01 -10.68 -0.29
C VAL A 15 3.09 -10.38 -1.33
N ASN A 16 4.35 -10.71 -1.05
CA ASN A 16 5.47 -10.49 -1.96
C ASN A 16 6.37 -11.74 -2.04
N ARG A 17 7.42 -11.67 -2.87
CA ARG A 17 8.34 -12.80 -3.13
C ARG A 17 9.12 -13.29 -1.91
N PHE A 18 9.31 -12.45 -0.89
CA PHE A 18 10.04 -12.77 0.34
C PHE A 18 9.10 -13.11 1.50
N SER A 19 7.81 -12.80 1.38
CA SER A 19 6.88 -12.94 2.49
C SER A 19 6.75 -14.37 3.01
N ASP A 20 6.95 -15.39 2.17
CA ASP A 20 6.85 -16.78 2.63
C ASP A 20 7.94 -17.14 3.64
N GLU A 21 9.12 -16.55 3.49
CA GLU A 21 10.26 -16.71 4.40
C GLU A 21 10.10 -15.80 5.63
N GLU A 22 9.76 -14.53 5.43
CA GLU A 22 9.57 -13.54 6.49
C GLU A 22 8.49 -13.96 7.50
N TYR A 23 7.38 -14.51 7.00
CA TYR A 23 6.24 -14.93 7.81
C TYR A 23 6.13 -16.44 7.96
N ARG A 24 7.25 -17.17 7.88
CA ARG A 24 7.27 -18.65 7.89
C ARG A 24 6.56 -19.27 9.09
N ASP A 25 6.55 -18.56 10.22
CA ASP A 25 5.93 -19.00 11.48
C ASP A 25 4.40 -18.95 11.45
N ILE A 26 3.81 -18.26 10.46
CA ILE A 26 2.36 -18.22 10.27
C ILE A 26 1.92 -19.44 9.44
N PRO A 27 1.05 -20.31 9.95
CA PRO A 27 0.53 -21.44 9.17
C PRO A 27 -0.31 -20.94 8.00
N LEU A 28 -0.09 -21.47 6.78
CA LEU A 28 -0.92 -21.16 5.61
C LEU A 28 -2.40 -21.56 5.78
N SER A 29 -2.68 -22.45 6.73
CA SER A 29 -4.03 -22.89 7.12
C SER A 29 -4.68 -21.99 8.17
N ALA A 30 -4.09 -20.83 8.48
CA ALA A 30 -4.66 -19.90 9.45
C ALA A 30 -6.10 -19.51 9.06
N PRO A 31 -7.04 -19.50 10.02
CA PRO A 31 -8.44 -19.20 9.73
C PRO A 31 -8.57 -17.76 9.23
N LEU A 32 -9.52 -17.52 8.32
CA LEU A 32 -9.79 -16.17 7.78
C LEU A 32 -10.15 -15.16 8.87
N SER A 33 -10.60 -15.59 10.05
CA SER A 33 -10.84 -14.73 11.21
C SER A 33 -9.55 -14.24 11.88
N SER A 34 -8.41 -14.87 11.65
CA SER A 34 -7.12 -14.44 12.19
C SER A 34 -6.72 -13.09 11.61
N GLN A 35 -6.58 -12.08 12.46
CA GLN A 35 -6.07 -10.78 12.01
C GLN A 35 -4.56 -10.85 11.76
N ASP A 36 -3.83 -11.64 12.54
CA ASP A 36 -2.37 -11.71 12.47
C ASP A 36 -1.86 -12.40 11.21
N ALA A 37 -2.66 -13.26 10.60
CA ALA A 37 -2.28 -14.01 9.40
C ALA A 37 -2.53 -13.27 8.08
N PHE A 38 -3.23 -12.12 8.10
CA PHE A 38 -3.64 -11.42 6.88
C PHE A 38 -3.32 -9.93 6.92
N PHE A 39 -2.93 -9.39 5.77
CA PHE A 39 -2.87 -7.94 5.53
C PHE A 39 -4.09 -7.50 4.72
N THR A 40 -4.62 -6.34 5.05
CA THR A 40 -5.62 -5.66 4.24
C THR A 40 -4.93 -4.68 3.32
N ILE A 41 -5.15 -4.81 2.02
CA ILE A 41 -4.64 -3.90 0.99
C ILE A 41 -5.80 -3.27 0.21
N PRO A 42 -5.62 -2.09 -0.39
CA PRO A 42 -6.57 -1.54 -1.35
C PRO A 42 -6.74 -2.43 -2.58
N ALA A 43 -7.97 -2.53 -3.08
CA ALA A 43 -8.33 -3.27 -4.29
C ALA A 43 -7.84 -2.56 -5.58
N THR A 44 -7.81 -1.23 -5.57
CA THR A 44 -7.34 -0.39 -6.68
C THR A 44 -6.28 0.59 -6.18
N VAL A 45 -5.29 0.92 -7.01
CA VAL A 45 -4.23 1.87 -6.63
C VAL A 45 -4.79 3.26 -6.41
N ILE A 46 -5.72 3.72 -7.24
CA ILE A 46 -6.39 5.02 -7.05
C ILE A 46 -7.65 4.79 -6.22
N SER A 47 -7.56 5.07 -4.92
CA SER A 47 -8.67 4.95 -3.97
C SER A 47 -8.40 5.71 -2.67
N LEU A 48 -9.47 5.96 -1.89
CA LEU A 48 -9.34 6.50 -0.53
C LEU A 48 -8.56 5.54 0.39
N GLU A 49 -8.73 4.24 0.19
CA GLU A 49 -8.05 3.19 0.94
C GLU A 49 -6.55 3.23 0.70
N THR A 50 -6.11 3.54 -0.53
CA THR A 50 -4.69 3.75 -0.83
C THR A 50 -4.08 4.88 -0.01
N LEU A 51 -4.80 5.99 0.16
CA LEU A 51 -4.32 7.11 0.98
C LEU A 51 -4.11 6.70 2.44
N THR A 52 -4.96 5.83 2.98
CA THR A 52 -4.78 5.29 4.33
C THR A 52 -3.63 4.29 4.36
N TYR A 53 -3.54 3.43 3.35
CA TYR A 53 -2.51 2.39 3.22
C TYR A 53 -1.09 2.97 3.13
N VAL A 54 -0.90 4.06 2.39
CA VAL A 54 0.42 4.73 2.30
C VAL A 54 0.83 5.45 3.59
N GLY A 55 -0.03 5.47 4.61
CA GLY A 55 0.31 5.96 5.95
C GLY A 55 -0.31 7.29 6.33
N LEU A 56 -1.26 7.82 5.56
CA LEU A 56 -1.96 9.04 5.97
C LEU A 56 -2.99 8.75 7.08
N SER A 57 -3.25 9.76 7.90
CA SER A 57 -4.34 9.75 8.87
C SER A 57 -5.69 9.75 8.16
N SER A 58 -6.71 9.14 8.77
CA SER A 58 -8.07 9.11 8.19
C SER A 58 -8.60 10.50 7.83
N LYS A 59 -8.25 11.52 8.63
CA LYS A 59 -8.59 12.92 8.35
C LYS A 59 -7.91 13.40 7.07
N LYS A 60 -6.59 13.24 6.97
CA LYS A 60 -5.81 13.67 5.79
C LYS A 60 -6.19 12.87 4.54
N SER A 61 -6.42 11.56 4.65
CA SER A 61 -6.90 10.73 3.55
C SER A 61 -8.21 11.25 2.96
N LYS A 62 -9.20 11.60 3.81
CA LYS A 62 -10.48 12.14 3.35
C LYS A 62 -10.33 13.52 2.69
N GLU A 63 -9.46 14.36 3.22
CA GLU A 63 -9.14 15.68 2.67
C GLU A 63 -8.54 15.56 1.26
N VAL A 64 -7.45 14.79 1.13
CA VAL A 64 -6.76 14.56 -0.15
C VAL A 64 -7.69 13.88 -1.16
N TRP A 65 -8.49 12.90 -0.73
CA TRP A 65 -9.45 12.23 -1.61
C TRP A 65 -10.54 13.15 -2.13
N LYS A 66 -11.10 13.99 -1.25
CA LYS A 66 -12.11 14.97 -1.63
C LYS A 66 -11.54 15.94 -2.66
N GLU A 67 -10.32 16.42 -2.45
CA GLU A 67 -9.68 17.31 -3.40
C GLU A 67 -9.45 16.61 -4.73
N TRP A 68 -8.80 15.44 -4.73
CA TRP A 68 -8.60 14.62 -5.94
C TRP A 68 -9.90 14.43 -6.72
N THR A 69 -10.98 14.00 -6.08
CA THR A 69 -12.26 13.76 -6.78
C THR A 69 -12.94 15.05 -7.29
N THR A 70 -12.57 16.21 -6.77
CA THR A 70 -13.11 17.51 -7.20
C THR A 70 -12.26 18.19 -8.27
N THR A 71 -10.92 18.03 -8.21
CA THR A 71 -9.96 18.75 -9.06
C THR A 71 -9.26 17.85 -10.08
N SER A 72 -9.33 16.53 -9.93
CA SER A 72 -8.55 15.61 -10.75
C SER A 72 -8.99 15.65 -12.22
N PRO A 73 -8.03 15.57 -13.16
CA PRO A 73 -8.27 15.49 -14.60
C PRO A 73 -8.95 14.18 -15.05
N LEU A 74 -9.53 13.37 -14.15
CA LEU A 74 -10.33 12.20 -14.48
C LEU A 74 -11.52 12.50 -15.42
N GLN A 75 -11.91 13.76 -15.58
CA GLN A 75 -12.89 14.17 -16.60
C GLN A 75 -12.31 14.33 -18.02
N ALA A 76 -10.99 14.33 -18.18
CA ALA A 76 -10.30 14.61 -19.45
C ALA A 76 -9.23 13.58 -19.86
N ALA A 77 -8.88 12.61 -19.00
CA ALA A 77 -7.88 11.59 -19.31
C ALA A 77 -8.46 10.45 -20.16
N ASP A 78 -7.71 10.03 -21.18
CA ASP A 78 -8.00 8.84 -21.99
C ASP A 78 -7.95 7.59 -21.08
N PRO A 79 -8.98 6.72 -21.06
CA PRO A 79 -8.99 5.50 -20.26
C PRO A 79 -7.82 4.54 -20.54
N ASP A 80 -7.10 4.66 -21.66
CA ASP A 80 -5.98 3.78 -22.02
C ASP A 80 -4.64 4.13 -21.33
N ASP A 81 -4.55 5.20 -20.53
CA ASP A 81 -3.29 5.64 -19.90
C ASP A 81 -3.27 5.46 -18.35
N GLU A 82 -3.62 4.26 -17.88
CA GLU A 82 -3.69 3.89 -16.45
C GLU A 82 -2.36 4.11 -15.70
N SER A 83 -1.22 3.92 -16.38
CA SER A 83 0.11 4.14 -15.82
C SER A 83 0.35 5.61 -15.49
N ASN A 84 -0.06 6.51 -16.39
CA ASN A 84 0.08 7.95 -16.21
C ASN A 84 -0.85 8.47 -15.10
N LEU A 85 -2.08 7.94 -15.01
CA LEU A 85 -3.00 8.25 -13.91
C LEU A 85 -2.44 7.81 -12.54
N THR A 86 -1.80 6.64 -12.49
CA THR A 86 -1.20 6.12 -11.26
C THR A 86 -0.01 6.97 -10.79
N ALA A 87 0.85 7.42 -11.71
CA ALA A 87 1.95 8.34 -11.40
C ALA A 87 1.44 9.74 -11.00
N THR A 88 0.37 10.21 -11.66
CA THR A 88 -0.30 11.48 -11.35
C THR A 88 -0.89 11.46 -9.94
N PHE A 89 -1.54 10.36 -9.55
CA PHE A 89 -2.12 10.23 -8.22
C PHE A 89 -1.04 10.26 -7.12
N LEU A 90 0.09 9.56 -7.30
CA LEU A 90 1.22 9.64 -6.36
C LEU A 90 1.76 11.08 -6.24
N SER A 91 1.99 11.74 -7.38
CA SER A 91 2.49 13.11 -7.40
C SER A 91 1.54 14.06 -6.66
N PHE A 92 0.23 13.89 -6.86
CA PHE A 92 -0.80 14.64 -6.16
C PHE A 92 -0.78 14.41 -4.63
N ILE A 93 -0.59 13.16 -4.19
CA ILE A 93 -0.45 12.84 -2.77
C ILE A 93 0.73 13.59 -2.16
N LEU A 94 1.91 13.52 -2.80
CA LEU A 94 3.14 14.14 -2.30
C LEU A 94 3.02 15.67 -2.25
N GLU A 95 2.38 16.28 -3.26
CA GLU A 95 2.15 17.72 -3.29
C GLU A 95 1.26 18.20 -2.13
N ARG A 96 0.26 17.40 -1.75
CA ARG A 96 -0.70 17.73 -0.69
C ARG A 96 -0.27 17.31 0.72
N THR A 97 0.89 16.69 0.85
CA THR A 97 1.37 16.15 2.14
C THR A 97 2.78 16.62 2.48
N VAL A 98 3.76 16.37 1.60
CA VAL A 98 5.18 16.56 1.94
C VAL A 98 5.74 17.86 1.36
N ASN A 99 5.44 18.18 0.11
CA ASN A 99 6.16 19.24 -0.62
C ASN A 99 5.96 20.67 -0.07
N ASN A 100 4.93 20.89 0.75
CA ASN A 100 4.55 22.21 1.28
C ASN A 100 4.68 22.29 2.81
N THR A 101 5.38 21.34 3.43
CA THR A 101 5.50 21.22 4.89
C THR A 101 6.89 21.68 5.38
N ALA A 102 6.98 22.16 6.62
CA ALA A 102 8.27 22.55 7.19
C ALA A 102 9.08 21.30 7.57
N ASP A 103 10.36 21.27 7.17
CA ASP A 103 11.21 20.11 7.44
C ASP A 103 11.85 20.15 8.84
N ALA A 104 12.11 18.96 9.38
CA ALA A 104 12.85 18.76 10.61
C ALA A 104 14.13 17.97 10.32
N VAL A 105 15.28 18.62 10.51
CA VAL A 105 16.64 18.02 10.41
C VAL A 105 17.31 18.11 11.78
N THR A 106 16.86 17.28 12.71
CA THR A 106 17.23 17.37 14.14
C THR A 106 17.11 16.03 14.82
N GLU A 107 17.73 15.85 15.98
CA GLU A 107 17.56 14.64 16.81
C GLU A 107 16.34 14.73 17.74
N ASP A 108 15.69 15.89 17.81
CA ASP A 108 14.54 16.14 18.68
C ASP A 108 13.28 15.41 18.18
N ASP A 109 12.90 14.37 18.89
CA ASP A 109 11.73 13.53 18.60
C ASP A 109 10.42 14.33 18.53
N LEU A 110 10.25 15.38 19.34
CA LEU A 110 9.04 16.18 19.33
C LEU A 110 8.93 16.98 18.03
N LYS A 111 10.04 17.53 17.54
CA LYS A 111 10.07 18.24 16.25
C LYS A 111 9.77 17.31 15.08
N TRP A 112 10.27 16.07 15.14
CA TRP A 112 9.91 15.04 14.15
C TRP A 112 8.43 14.70 14.16
N ARG A 113 7.84 14.47 15.34
CA ARG A 113 6.40 14.20 15.47
C ARG A 113 5.57 15.35 14.90
N ASN A 114 5.93 16.59 15.21
CA ASN A 114 5.23 17.76 14.69
C ASN A 114 5.34 17.85 13.14
N CYS A 115 6.52 17.63 12.58
CA CYS A 115 6.71 17.57 11.13
C CYS A 115 5.84 16.48 10.46
N LEU A 116 5.82 15.27 11.02
CA LEU A 116 5.01 14.17 10.49
C LEU A 116 3.49 14.41 10.68
N ASP A 117 3.09 15.06 11.76
CA ASP A 117 1.71 15.48 12.01
C ASP A 117 1.26 16.54 10.98
N GLU A 118 2.13 17.49 10.63
CA GLU A 118 1.87 18.49 9.58
C GLU A 118 1.73 17.84 8.20
N CYS A 119 2.54 16.83 7.88
CA CYS A 119 2.35 15.97 6.70
C CYS A 119 1.03 15.16 6.74
N GLY A 120 0.38 15.07 7.89
CA GLY A 120 -0.85 14.31 8.09
C GLY A 120 -0.63 12.80 8.17
N ILE A 121 0.59 12.35 8.49
CA ILE A 121 0.96 10.94 8.67
C ILE A 121 0.29 10.37 9.93
N ASN A 122 -0.22 9.15 9.86
CA ASN A 122 -0.86 8.49 10.99
C ASN A 122 0.15 7.98 12.03
N LYS A 123 -0.31 7.81 13.28
CA LYS A 123 0.55 7.44 14.42
C LYS A 123 1.34 6.15 14.17
N ASP A 124 0.70 5.10 13.68
CA ASP A 124 1.38 3.82 13.42
C ASP A 124 2.53 3.96 12.42
N THR A 125 2.35 4.82 11.41
CA THR A 125 3.40 5.11 10.42
C THR A 125 4.49 5.99 11.01
N GLN A 126 4.13 6.97 11.84
CA GLN A 126 5.13 7.75 12.57
C GLN A 126 5.96 6.86 13.51
N ASP A 127 5.33 5.91 14.21
CA ASP A 127 6.02 4.98 15.11
C ASP A 127 6.97 4.05 14.35
N ALA A 128 6.60 3.65 13.12
CA ALA A 128 7.49 2.88 12.24
C ALA A 128 8.68 3.70 11.75
N ILE A 129 8.49 4.99 11.40
CA ILE A 129 9.57 5.90 11.01
C ILE A 129 10.48 6.22 12.22
N MET A 130 9.87 6.43 13.39
CA MET A 130 10.53 6.78 14.64
C MET A 130 10.77 5.57 15.53
N ASP A 131 11.19 4.45 14.95
CA ASP A 131 11.39 3.19 15.68
C ASP A 131 12.12 3.45 17.02
N PRO A 132 11.53 3.07 18.17
CA PRO A 132 12.07 3.37 19.48
C PRO A 132 13.37 2.60 19.78
N ASN A 133 13.76 1.65 18.93
CA ASN A 133 15.01 0.92 19.07
C ASN A 133 16.20 1.86 18.85
N PRO A 134 17.00 2.15 19.90
CA PRO A 134 18.11 3.09 19.80
C PRO A 134 19.19 2.62 18.82
N LYS A 135 19.24 1.32 18.49
CA LYS A 135 20.15 0.78 17.48
C LYS A 135 19.76 1.16 16.06
N LEU A 136 18.53 1.61 15.83
CA LEU A 136 18.02 2.01 14.52
C LEU A 136 17.90 3.53 14.36
N THR A 137 18.18 4.31 15.42
CA THR A 137 18.11 5.78 15.38
C THR A 137 18.98 6.38 14.29
N TYR A 138 20.14 5.77 14.00
CA TYR A 138 21.03 6.23 12.92
C TYR A 138 20.38 6.15 11.53
N ILE A 139 19.42 5.23 11.33
CA ILE A 139 18.67 5.13 10.08
C ILE A 139 17.77 6.35 9.95
N ARG A 140 16.91 6.61 10.94
CA ARG A 140 16.06 7.81 10.94
C ARG A 140 16.87 9.09 10.75
N LEU A 141 18.02 9.21 11.41
CA LEU A 141 18.86 10.41 11.33
C LEU A 141 19.75 10.49 10.08
N SER A 142 19.71 9.50 9.18
CA SER A 142 20.48 9.57 7.93
C SER A 142 19.90 10.56 6.92
N ASP A 143 18.68 11.04 7.13
CA ASP A 143 18.02 12.03 6.29
C ASP A 143 16.97 12.84 7.08
N SER A 144 16.26 13.75 6.42
CA SER A 144 15.29 14.65 7.04
C SER A 144 13.93 13.99 7.32
N CYS A 145 13.13 14.62 8.17
CA CYS A 145 11.76 14.17 8.43
C CYS A 145 10.91 14.09 7.15
N LEU A 146 10.97 15.11 6.29
CA LEU A 146 10.22 15.10 5.03
C LEU A 146 10.72 14.04 4.07
N HIS A 147 12.04 13.77 4.05
CA HIS A 147 12.59 12.68 3.27
C HIS A 147 11.93 11.35 3.66
N TRP A 148 11.93 11.00 4.95
CA TRP A 148 11.36 9.74 5.40
C TRP A 148 9.84 9.65 5.23
N ALA A 149 9.13 10.77 5.39
CA ALA A 149 7.69 10.82 5.10
C ALA A 149 7.42 10.53 3.62
N ARG A 150 8.17 11.16 2.71
CA ARG A 150 8.09 10.94 1.26
C ARG A 150 8.44 9.50 0.89
N ASP A 151 9.59 9.03 1.32
CA ASP A 151 10.12 7.70 1.00
C ASP A 151 9.15 6.62 1.47
N THR A 152 8.58 6.76 2.68
CA THR A 152 7.55 5.85 3.19
C THR A 152 6.31 5.80 2.30
N ILE A 153 5.80 6.96 1.86
CA ILE A 153 4.63 7.05 0.97
C ILE A 153 4.94 6.39 -0.38
N GLU A 154 6.06 6.76 -0.99
CA GLU A 154 6.50 6.26 -2.31
C GLU A 154 6.71 4.75 -2.28
N MET A 155 7.45 4.22 -1.29
CA MET A 155 7.69 2.78 -1.13
C MET A 155 6.40 1.99 -0.93
N ARG A 156 5.49 2.45 -0.05
CA ARG A 156 4.21 1.76 0.17
C ARG A 156 3.37 1.78 -1.09
N TYR A 157 3.29 2.92 -1.79
CA TYR A 157 2.54 3.05 -3.03
C TYR A 157 3.07 2.12 -4.14
N ALA A 158 4.39 2.10 -4.35
CA ALA A 158 5.05 1.20 -5.29
C ALA A 158 4.81 -0.27 -4.92
N GLY A 159 4.93 -0.61 -3.64
CA GLY A 159 4.66 -1.95 -3.12
C GLY A 159 3.22 -2.40 -3.39
N LEU A 160 2.23 -1.51 -3.25
CA LEU A 160 0.84 -1.80 -3.59
C LEU A 160 0.67 -2.15 -5.07
N GLY A 161 1.25 -1.35 -5.96
CA GLY A 161 1.22 -1.60 -7.40
C GLY A 161 1.81 -2.98 -7.75
N GLU A 162 2.93 -3.33 -7.12
CA GLU A 162 3.60 -4.62 -7.31
C GLU A 162 2.78 -5.80 -6.79
N ILE A 163 2.14 -5.66 -5.62
CA ILE A 163 1.26 -6.69 -5.05
C ILE A 163 0.06 -6.93 -5.97
N GLN A 164 -0.55 -5.87 -6.49
CA GLN A 164 -1.69 -5.98 -7.39
C GLN A 164 -1.29 -6.60 -8.73
N ARG A 165 -0.16 -6.17 -9.32
CA ARG A 165 0.39 -6.74 -10.54
C ARG A 165 0.66 -8.24 -10.39
N THR A 166 1.35 -8.63 -9.32
CA THR A 166 1.67 -10.04 -9.02
C THR A 166 0.39 -10.86 -8.80
N SER A 167 -0.61 -10.30 -8.14
CA SER A 167 -1.88 -10.98 -7.91
C SER A 167 -2.66 -11.20 -9.20
N ARG A 168 -2.73 -10.20 -10.10
CA ARG A 168 -3.34 -10.35 -11.44
C ARG A 168 -2.62 -11.42 -12.28
N MET A 169 -1.29 -11.44 -12.27
CA MET A 169 -0.53 -12.48 -12.98
C MET A 169 -0.81 -13.89 -12.46
N ARG A 170 -0.92 -14.06 -11.14
CA ARG A 170 -1.32 -15.35 -10.54
C ARG A 170 -2.72 -15.76 -10.97
N GLU A 171 -3.66 -14.84 -10.98
CA GLU A 171 -5.04 -15.12 -11.42
C GLU A 171 -5.10 -15.56 -12.89
N VAL A 172 -4.40 -14.85 -13.80
CA VAL A 172 -4.30 -15.24 -15.21
C VAL A 172 -3.66 -16.62 -15.35
N GLY A 173 -2.59 -16.92 -14.62
CA GLY A 173 -1.95 -18.23 -14.64
C GLY A 173 -2.88 -19.36 -14.16
N LEU A 174 -3.69 -19.10 -13.13
CA LEU A 174 -4.69 -20.05 -12.64
C LEU A 174 -5.81 -20.27 -13.65
N GLN A 175 -6.29 -19.21 -14.31
CA GLN A 175 -7.30 -19.31 -15.36
C GLN A 175 -6.79 -20.10 -16.57
N GLN A 176 -5.55 -19.85 -17.00
CA GLN A 176 -4.90 -20.60 -18.08
C GLN A 176 -4.71 -22.07 -17.71
N ALA A 177 -4.26 -22.37 -16.49
CA ALA A 177 -4.13 -23.74 -16.00
C ALA A 177 -5.49 -24.46 -15.95
N ALA A 178 -6.53 -23.80 -15.43
CA ALA A 178 -7.89 -24.34 -15.39
C ALA A 178 -8.47 -24.58 -16.79
N SER A 179 -8.16 -23.70 -17.75
CA SER A 179 -8.58 -23.83 -19.15
C SER A 179 -7.80 -24.93 -19.90
N SER A 180 -6.60 -25.27 -19.42
CA SER A 180 -5.72 -26.28 -20.03
C SER A 180 -5.98 -27.70 -19.55
N TYR A 181 -6.82 -27.90 -18.51
CA TYR A 181 -7.33 -29.23 -18.15
C TYR A 181 -8.51 -29.57 -19.07
N PRO A 182 -8.37 -30.50 -20.03
CA PRO A 182 -9.52 -30.96 -20.80
C PRO A 182 -10.41 -31.75 -19.84
N SER A 183 -11.68 -31.39 -19.76
CA SER A 183 -12.73 -32.24 -19.19
C SER A 183 -12.52 -33.66 -19.72
N GLY A 184 -12.17 -34.57 -18.81
CA GLY A 184 -11.80 -35.94 -19.12
C GLY A 184 -12.81 -36.60 -20.05
N SER A 185 -12.24 -37.16 -21.11
CA SER A 185 -12.84 -38.08 -22.06
C SER A 185 -13.93 -38.95 -21.43
N ARG A 186 -15.16 -38.80 -21.90
CA ARG A 186 -16.23 -39.78 -21.72
C ARG A 186 -15.86 -41.00 -22.57
N GLY A 187 -15.08 -41.90 -22.00
CA GLY A 187 -14.66 -43.15 -22.63
C GLY A 187 -14.95 -44.35 -21.73
N GLY A 188 -15.81 -45.25 -22.21
CA GLY A 188 -16.16 -46.56 -21.62
C GLY A 188 -17.68 -46.71 -21.52
N GLY A 189 -18.38 -47.55 -22.28
CA GLY A 189 -17.98 -48.67 -23.11
C GLY A 189 -18.84 -49.88 -22.73
N GLN A 190 -19.53 -50.42 -23.76
CA GLN A 190 -20.44 -51.57 -23.79
C GLN A 190 -21.87 -51.36 -23.28
#